data_AF-A0A3P0XDL3-F1
#
_entry.id   AF-A0A3P0XDL3-F1
#
_cell.length_a   1.000
_cell.length_b   1.000
_cell.length_c   1.000
_cell.angle_alpha   90.00
_cell.angle_beta   90.00
_cell.angle_gamma   90.00
#
_symmetry.space_group_name_H-M   'P 1'
#
loop_
_entity.id
_entity.type
_entity.pdbx_description
1 polymer ?
#
loop_
_entity_poly.entity_id
_entity_poly.type
_entity_poly.pdbx_seq_one_letter_code
_entity_poly.pdbx_strand_id
1 'polypeptide(L)'
;MHLKLPDRSGTWRAYLGLGGNVPYAPPSAPPLTPVQTLTRACEALGELGTVVATSHLWRTDPVGPVADQPPFLNAVAVLDTNLAPHLLLAGLLALEQRFGRTRTIHKGPRTLDLDLLLLEKTAPGESPSIAPFIEPVCLETPTLSLPHPQLHCRRFVLAPLAEICPTLVHPTLRRTIADLLVTLPPGGAERLPDPLFNPPAPVAPITSVAGHPRRAPGPGRLEVITGPMFSGKSEELMRRLRRAEIARLHTVCFKPSLDTRNAPERISSHSQQVRAATPVATVHAMQAALSQDPAEVIGIDETQFFAQDLVPLLQSLVQHGRRVIVAGLDMTFAGEPFGVVPQLMALADDVSKLSAVCTICGAPAVHSQRLGHSRATVLVGAQEAYEARCRLHFEPAGTTPAGEL
;
A
#
# COMPACT_ATOMS: atom_id res chain seq x y z
N MET A 1 -2.11 33.40 -13.81
CA MET A 1 -1.31 32.65 -12.82
C MET A 1 -0.88 31.36 -13.50
N HIS A 2 0.35 31.31 -14.03
CA HIS A 2 0.82 30.17 -14.82
C HIS A 2 1.06 28.96 -13.90
N LEU A 3 0.13 27.98 -13.95
CA LEU A 3 0.30 26.68 -13.31
C LEU A 3 1.48 25.96 -14.00
N LYS A 4 2.58 25.79 -13.27
CA LYS A 4 3.74 25.01 -13.70
C LYS A 4 3.26 23.59 -14.04
N LEU A 5 3.58 23.14 -15.26
CA LEU A 5 3.49 21.72 -15.61
C LEU A 5 4.31 20.92 -14.58
N PRO A 6 3.78 19.82 -14.03
CA PRO A 6 4.51 19.02 -13.07
C PRO A 6 5.82 18.51 -13.68
N ASP A 7 6.86 18.57 -12.88
CA ASP A 7 8.22 18.13 -13.19
C ASP A 7 8.25 16.73 -13.84
N ARG A 8 9.13 16.56 -14.84
CA ARG A 8 9.23 15.33 -15.65
C ARG A 8 9.74 14.12 -14.86
N SER A 9 10.34 14.35 -13.69
CA SER A 9 10.74 13.32 -12.73
C SER A 9 9.79 13.26 -11.54
N GLY A 10 9.21 12.09 -11.30
CA GLY A 10 8.40 11.80 -10.13
C GLY A 10 7.75 10.42 -10.20
N THR A 11 7.47 9.85 -9.03
CA THR A 11 6.58 8.69 -8.92
C THR A 11 5.20 9.18 -8.49
N TRP A 12 4.19 8.57 -9.08
CA TRP A 12 2.81 8.99 -8.97
C TRP A 12 1.95 7.83 -8.49
N ARG A 13 0.96 8.13 -7.66
CA ARG A 13 -0.14 7.22 -7.35
C ARG A 13 -1.38 7.73 -8.06
N ALA A 14 -1.84 6.96 -9.02
CA ALA A 14 -3.02 7.23 -9.81
C ALA A 14 -4.19 6.40 -9.29
N TYR A 15 -5.36 7.03 -9.20
CA TYR A 15 -6.62 6.38 -8.91
C TYR A 15 -7.42 6.35 -10.20
N LEU A 16 -7.68 5.16 -10.71
CA LEU A 16 -8.21 4.93 -12.04
C LEU A 16 -9.62 4.34 -11.94
N GLY A 17 -10.58 4.95 -12.62
CA GLY A 17 -11.91 4.38 -12.83
C GLY A 17 -11.89 3.49 -14.06
N LEU A 18 -12.49 2.30 -13.96
CA LEU A 18 -12.72 1.40 -15.08
C LEU A 18 -14.21 1.24 -15.29
N GLY A 19 -14.65 1.22 -16.55
CA GLY A 19 -16.06 1.08 -16.90
C GLY A 19 -16.29 0.32 -18.21
N GLY A 20 -17.37 -0.44 -18.32
CA GLY A 20 -17.73 -1.10 -19.58
C GLY A 20 -19.05 -1.85 -19.49
N ASN A 21 -19.75 -1.98 -20.62
CA ASN A 21 -21.06 -2.65 -20.65
C ASN A 21 -21.30 -3.52 -21.89
N VAL A 22 -20.44 -3.50 -22.90
CA VAL A 22 -20.58 -4.37 -24.08
C VAL A 22 -19.40 -5.31 -24.25
N PRO A 23 -19.61 -6.50 -24.85
CA PRO A 23 -18.53 -7.44 -25.14
C PRO A 23 -17.46 -6.85 -26.05
N TYR A 24 -16.20 -7.24 -25.83
CA TYR A 24 -15.08 -6.92 -26.74
C TYR A 24 -14.71 -8.16 -27.56
N ALA A 25 -14.70 -8.04 -28.88
CA ALA A 25 -14.31 -9.11 -29.80
C ALA A 25 -12.92 -8.84 -30.39
N PRO A 26 -11.83 -9.41 -29.83
CA PRO A 26 -10.50 -9.29 -30.42
C PRO A 26 -10.42 -10.01 -31.79
N PRO A 27 -9.62 -9.52 -32.75
CA PRO A 27 -9.55 -10.09 -34.10
C PRO A 27 -9.10 -11.56 -34.17
N SER A 28 -8.37 -12.04 -33.15
CA SER A 28 -7.73 -13.37 -33.16
C SER A 28 -8.03 -14.19 -31.89
N ALA A 29 -9.10 -13.87 -31.15
CA ALA A 29 -9.51 -14.61 -29.97
C ALA A 29 -11.05 -14.55 -29.76
N PRO A 30 -11.63 -15.43 -28.93
CA PRO A 30 -13.06 -15.39 -28.63
C PRO A 30 -13.51 -14.06 -28.02
N PRO A 31 -14.77 -13.64 -28.24
CA PRO A 31 -15.34 -12.46 -27.58
C PRO A 31 -15.26 -12.56 -26.06
N LEU A 32 -14.90 -11.44 -25.43
CA LEU A 32 -14.83 -11.29 -23.99
C LEU A 32 -16.09 -10.62 -23.47
N THR A 33 -16.62 -11.12 -22.36
CA THR A 33 -17.69 -10.43 -21.62
C THR A 33 -17.16 -9.11 -21.04
N PRO A 34 -18.04 -8.16 -20.65
CA PRO A 34 -17.61 -6.95 -19.96
C PRO A 34 -16.76 -7.23 -18.72
N VAL A 35 -17.13 -8.26 -17.94
CA VAL A 35 -16.35 -8.69 -16.77
C VAL A 35 -14.92 -9.10 -17.17
N GLN A 36 -14.79 -9.99 -18.17
CA GLN A 36 -13.48 -10.45 -18.66
C GLN A 36 -12.65 -9.31 -19.26
N THR A 37 -13.33 -8.36 -19.92
CA THR A 37 -12.70 -7.16 -20.51
C THR A 37 -12.11 -6.28 -19.42
N LEU A 38 -12.88 -5.96 -18.37
CA LEU A 38 -12.40 -5.16 -17.25
C LEU A 38 -11.28 -5.88 -16.48
N THR A 39 -11.38 -7.20 -16.27
CA THR A 39 -10.30 -7.99 -15.68
C THR A 39 -9.02 -7.86 -16.51
N ARG A 40 -9.06 -8.14 -17.81
CA ARG A 40 -7.86 -8.02 -18.66
C ARG A 40 -7.33 -6.59 -18.77
N ALA A 41 -8.23 -5.60 -18.73
CA ALA A 41 -7.84 -4.20 -18.73
C ALA A 41 -7.04 -3.85 -17.46
N CYS A 42 -7.50 -4.29 -16.29
CA CYS A 42 -6.76 -4.10 -15.05
C CYS A 42 -5.40 -4.83 -15.06
N GLU A 43 -5.29 -6.04 -15.64
CA GLU A 43 -3.99 -6.71 -15.84
C GLU A 43 -3.07 -5.88 -16.75
N ALA A 44 -3.61 -5.35 -17.84
CA ALA A 44 -2.89 -4.52 -18.79
C ALA A 44 -2.43 -3.17 -18.20
N LEU A 45 -3.04 -2.68 -17.13
CA LEU A 45 -2.52 -1.52 -16.39
C LEU A 45 -1.11 -1.79 -15.84
N GLY A 46 -0.71 -3.06 -15.67
CA GLY A 46 0.65 -3.47 -15.34
C GLY A 46 1.71 -2.98 -16.33
N GLU A 47 1.34 -2.71 -17.58
CA GLU A 47 2.24 -2.11 -18.58
C GLU A 47 2.55 -0.63 -18.29
N LEU A 48 1.67 0.03 -17.53
CA LEU A 48 1.75 1.45 -17.20
C LEU A 48 2.27 1.70 -15.78
N GLY A 49 2.39 0.67 -14.94
CA GLY A 49 2.84 0.80 -13.56
C GLY A 49 2.52 -0.44 -12.71
N THR A 50 2.73 -0.32 -11.40
CA THR A 50 2.38 -1.38 -10.43
C THR A 50 0.96 -1.17 -9.91
N VAL A 51 0.06 -2.10 -10.19
CA VAL A 51 -1.29 -2.09 -9.61
C VAL A 51 -1.20 -2.44 -8.13
N VAL A 52 -1.58 -1.51 -7.27
CA VAL A 52 -1.47 -1.60 -5.81
C VAL A 52 -2.71 -2.25 -5.20
N ALA A 53 -3.88 -1.89 -5.71
CA ALA A 53 -5.17 -2.34 -5.22
C ALA A 53 -6.25 -2.19 -6.30
N THR A 54 -7.33 -2.95 -6.16
CA THR A 54 -8.51 -2.87 -7.01
C THR A 54 -9.76 -3.11 -6.18
N SER A 55 -10.84 -2.41 -6.48
CA SER A 55 -12.15 -2.65 -5.88
C SER A 55 -12.81 -3.91 -6.45
N HIS A 56 -13.95 -4.28 -5.88
CA HIS A 56 -14.90 -5.17 -6.53
C HIS A 56 -15.48 -4.54 -7.81
N LEU A 57 -16.21 -5.36 -8.58
CA LEU A 57 -17.06 -4.86 -9.65
C LEU A 57 -18.37 -4.33 -9.08
N TRP A 58 -18.79 -3.19 -9.62
CA TRP A 58 -20.01 -2.50 -9.27
C TRP A 58 -20.89 -2.36 -10.51
N ARG A 59 -22.13 -2.85 -10.41
CA ARG A 59 -23.13 -2.77 -11.47
C ARG A 59 -23.99 -1.52 -11.30
N THR A 60 -24.19 -0.77 -12.39
CA THR A 60 -25.04 0.42 -12.42
C THR A 60 -25.90 0.45 -13.68
N ASP A 61 -27.13 0.91 -13.54
CA ASP A 61 -28.02 1.09 -14.69
C ASP A 61 -27.49 2.18 -15.64
N PRO A 62 -27.68 2.02 -16.96
CA PRO A 62 -27.25 3.01 -17.93
C PRO A 62 -28.07 4.29 -17.79
N VAL A 63 -27.39 5.43 -17.79
CA VAL A 63 -28.02 6.76 -17.79
C VAL A 63 -27.57 7.51 -19.03
N GLY A 64 -28.45 7.68 -20.01
CA GLY A 64 -28.09 8.32 -21.26
C GLY A 64 -29.13 8.18 -22.38
N PRO A 65 -28.77 8.62 -23.60
CA PRO A 65 -29.69 8.70 -24.74
C PRO A 65 -30.03 7.33 -25.36
N VAL A 66 -29.28 6.28 -25.02
CA VAL A 66 -29.52 4.92 -25.51
C VAL A 66 -30.28 4.15 -24.42
N ALA A 67 -31.58 3.96 -24.65
CA ALA A 67 -32.48 3.32 -23.70
C ALA A 67 -32.27 1.81 -23.58
N ASP A 68 -31.93 1.13 -24.68
CA ASP A 68 -31.73 -0.32 -24.73
C ASP A 68 -30.23 -0.65 -24.78
N GLN A 69 -29.59 -0.66 -23.61
CA GLN A 69 -28.20 -1.09 -23.48
C GLN A 69 -27.98 -1.86 -22.17
N PRO A 70 -26.99 -2.77 -22.12
CA PRO A 70 -26.68 -3.49 -20.90
C PRO A 70 -26.23 -2.56 -19.76
N PRO A 71 -26.40 -2.98 -18.49
CA PRO A 71 -25.88 -2.24 -17.35
C PRO A 71 -24.36 -2.12 -17.40
N PHE A 72 -23.85 -1.00 -16.87
CA PHE A 72 -22.42 -0.77 -16.74
C PHE A 72 -21.85 -1.56 -15.57
N LEU A 73 -20.68 -2.14 -15.82
CA LEU A 73 -19.78 -2.58 -14.78
C LEU A 73 -18.72 -1.51 -14.57
N ASN A 74 -18.43 -1.23 -13.30
CA ASN A 74 -17.48 -0.23 -12.88
C ASN A 74 -16.53 -0.82 -11.83
N ALA A 75 -15.28 -0.37 -11.82
CA ALA A 75 -14.31 -0.67 -10.79
C ALA A 75 -13.34 0.49 -10.61
N VAL A 76 -12.55 0.45 -9.55
CA VAL A 76 -11.45 1.38 -9.32
C VAL A 76 -10.16 0.60 -9.10
N ALA A 77 -9.06 1.08 -9.68
CA ALA A 77 -7.71 0.58 -9.47
C ALA A 77 -6.81 1.68 -8.93
N VAL A 78 -5.87 1.31 -8.06
CA VAL A 78 -4.77 2.17 -7.60
C VAL A 78 -3.50 1.72 -8.32
N LEU A 79 -2.82 2.64 -8.98
CA LEU A 79 -1.64 2.37 -9.79
C LEU A 79 -0.48 3.27 -9.34
N ASP A 80 0.63 2.67 -8.95
CA ASP A 80 1.89 3.39 -8.74
C ASP A 80 2.69 3.38 -10.04
N THR A 81 3.08 4.55 -10.54
CA THR A 81 3.73 4.69 -11.85
C THR A 81 4.77 5.80 -11.86
N ASN A 82 5.79 5.65 -12.72
CA ASN A 82 6.76 6.70 -13.02
C ASN A 82 6.36 7.53 -14.26
N LEU A 83 5.22 7.21 -14.89
CA LEU A 83 4.72 7.96 -16.03
C LEU A 83 4.15 9.30 -15.57
N ALA A 84 4.67 10.38 -16.15
CA ALA A 84 4.10 11.71 -15.97
C ALA A 84 2.61 11.74 -16.39
N PRO A 85 1.78 12.66 -15.82
CA PRO A 85 0.32 12.62 -15.97
C PRO A 85 -0.18 12.52 -17.43
N HIS A 86 0.47 13.21 -18.35
CA HIS A 86 0.11 13.21 -19.77
C HIS A 86 0.48 11.90 -20.48
N LEU A 87 1.60 11.26 -20.10
CA LEU A 87 2.00 9.95 -20.63
C LEU A 87 1.10 8.84 -20.07
N LEU A 88 0.76 8.93 -18.78
CA LEU A 88 -0.21 8.02 -18.17
C LEU A 88 -1.55 8.11 -18.90
N LEU A 89 -2.08 9.32 -19.13
CA LEU A 89 -3.32 9.52 -19.87
C LEU A 89 -3.24 8.93 -21.29
N ALA A 90 -2.14 9.18 -22.02
CA ALA A 90 -1.93 8.61 -23.34
C ALA A 90 -1.91 7.07 -23.32
N GLY A 91 -1.28 6.47 -22.31
CA GLY A 91 -1.28 5.02 -22.10
C GLY A 91 -2.68 4.45 -21.84
N LEU A 92 -3.47 5.12 -20.99
CA LEU A 92 -4.85 4.72 -20.74
C LEU A 92 -5.70 4.76 -22.02
N LEU A 93 -5.59 5.83 -22.81
CA LEU A 93 -6.29 5.95 -24.09
C LEU A 93 -5.85 4.88 -25.10
N ALA A 94 -4.57 4.51 -25.13
CA ALA A 94 -4.07 3.43 -25.97
C ALA A 94 -4.63 2.06 -25.53
N LEU A 95 -4.74 1.81 -24.23
CA LEU A 95 -5.40 0.61 -23.70
C LEU A 95 -6.88 0.57 -24.11
N GLU A 96 -7.63 1.65 -23.95
CA GLU A 96 -9.02 1.72 -24.41
C GLU A 96 -9.16 1.33 -25.89
N GLN A 97 -8.33 1.91 -26.76
CA GLN A 97 -8.33 1.59 -28.19
C GLN A 97 -8.02 0.12 -28.44
N ARG A 98 -7.05 -0.46 -27.71
CA ARG A 98 -6.69 -1.87 -27.81
C ARG A 98 -7.84 -2.79 -27.40
N PHE A 99 -8.64 -2.40 -26.42
CA PHE A 99 -9.87 -3.08 -25.99
C PHE A 99 -11.10 -2.64 -26.80
N GLY A 100 -10.91 -2.09 -28.00
CA GLY A 100 -11.98 -1.86 -28.98
C GLY A 100 -12.87 -0.65 -28.71
N ARG A 101 -12.44 0.31 -27.89
CA ARG A 101 -13.19 1.54 -27.66
C ARG A 101 -13.31 2.37 -28.95
N THR A 102 -14.54 2.58 -29.40
CA THR A 102 -14.90 3.58 -30.41
C THR A 102 -15.77 4.69 -29.81
N ARG A 103 -15.38 5.96 -29.95
CA ARG A 103 -16.14 7.11 -29.44
C ARG A 103 -17.20 7.55 -30.45
N THR A 104 -18.31 6.79 -30.56
CA THR A 104 -19.40 7.08 -31.50
C THR A 104 -20.54 7.89 -30.88
N ILE A 105 -20.96 7.56 -29.65
CA ILE A 105 -22.07 8.23 -28.94
C ILE A 105 -21.61 8.64 -27.55
N HIS A 106 -21.82 9.90 -27.19
CA HIS A 106 -21.53 10.40 -25.84
C HIS A 106 -22.42 9.69 -24.80
N LYS A 107 -21.81 9.11 -23.75
CA LYS A 107 -22.45 8.23 -22.75
C LYS A 107 -23.08 6.96 -23.33
N GLY A 108 -22.70 6.55 -24.53
CA GLY A 108 -23.17 5.32 -25.16
C GLY A 108 -22.53 4.04 -24.59
N PRO A 109 -22.93 2.89 -25.16
CA PRO A 109 -22.32 1.60 -24.86
C PRO A 109 -20.84 1.60 -25.23
N ARG A 110 -20.00 0.97 -24.41
CA ARG A 110 -18.55 0.92 -24.62
C ARG A 110 -17.93 -0.35 -24.02
N THR A 111 -16.88 -0.82 -24.66
CA THR A 111 -16.13 -2.00 -24.23
C THR A 111 -15.32 -1.72 -22.97
N LEU A 112 -14.56 -0.63 -22.97
CA LEU A 112 -13.72 -0.19 -21.85
C LEU A 112 -13.65 1.34 -21.77
N ASP A 113 -13.76 1.89 -20.57
CA ASP A 113 -13.55 3.29 -20.18
C ASP A 113 -12.48 3.31 -19.11
N LEU A 114 -11.45 4.12 -19.29
CA LEU A 114 -10.39 4.34 -18.31
C LEU A 114 -10.31 5.82 -17.97
N ASP A 115 -10.78 6.17 -16.78
CA ASP A 115 -10.76 7.55 -16.28
C ASP A 115 -9.63 7.71 -15.25
N LEU A 116 -8.78 8.73 -15.42
CA LEU A 116 -7.86 9.17 -14.37
C LEU A 116 -8.63 10.06 -13.38
N LEU A 117 -8.89 9.56 -12.17
CA LEU A 117 -9.77 10.19 -11.19
C LEU A 117 -9.03 11.16 -10.28
N LEU A 118 -7.95 10.68 -9.68
CA LEU A 118 -7.10 11.40 -8.75
C LEU A 118 -5.65 11.03 -9.04
N LEU A 119 -4.74 11.92 -8.67
CA LEU A 119 -3.31 11.69 -8.80
C LEU A 119 -2.62 12.33 -7.60
N GLU A 120 -1.68 11.60 -7.03
CA GLU A 120 -0.81 12.08 -5.97
C GLU A 120 0.65 11.91 -6.41
N LYS A 121 1.50 12.87 -6.03
CA LYS A 121 2.94 12.78 -6.22
C LYS A 121 3.62 12.35 -4.92
N THR A 122 4.71 11.60 -5.03
CA THR A 122 5.65 11.45 -3.91
C THR A 122 6.23 12.81 -3.52
N ALA A 123 6.57 12.97 -2.24
CA ALA A 123 7.28 14.16 -1.77
C ALA A 123 8.57 14.40 -2.59
N PRO A 124 8.94 15.66 -2.90
CA PRO A 124 10.18 15.96 -3.61
C PRO A 124 11.41 15.40 -2.87
N GLY A 125 12.23 14.62 -3.57
CA GLY A 125 13.51 14.11 -3.05
C GLY A 125 13.47 12.72 -2.39
N GLU A 126 12.35 11.99 -2.45
CA GLU A 126 12.22 10.68 -1.80
C GLU A 126 11.81 9.55 -2.76
N SER A 127 12.30 8.34 -2.48
CA SER A 127 12.01 7.12 -3.26
C SER A 127 10.59 6.60 -2.98
N PRO A 128 9.84 6.12 -3.99
CA PRO A 128 8.46 5.63 -3.86
C PRO A 128 8.27 4.42 -2.94
N SER A 129 9.36 3.78 -2.52
CA SER A 129 9.36 2.71 -1.53
C SER A 129 9.23 3.19 -0.09
N ILE A 130 9.29 4.51 0.18
CA ILE A 130 9.38 5.09 1.54
C ILE A 130 8.51 6.35 1.74
N ALA A 131 8.26 7.14 0.69
CA ALA A 131 7.46 8.37 0.80
C ALA A 131 5.94 8.08 0.73
N PRO A 132 5.13 8.55 1.69
CA PRO A 132 3.68 8.55 1.51
C PRO A 132 3.34 9.45 0.31
N PHE A 133 2.41 9.01 -0.53
CA PHE A 133 1.81 9.86 -1.56
C PHE A 133 0.99 10.92 -0.83
N ILE A 134 1.54 12.13 -0.69
CA ILE A 134 0.99 13.19 0.16
C ILE A 134 0.70 14.48 -0.59
N GLU A 135 1.20 14.62 -1.81
CA GLU A 135 0.98 15.82 -2.61
C GLU A 135 -0.13 15.55 -3.63
N PRO A 136 -1.39 15.92 -3.35
CA PRO A 136 -2.46 15.77 -4.32
C PRO A 136 -2.23 16.71 -5.50
N VAL A 137 -2.42 16.17 -6.70
CA VAL A 137 -2.20 16.89 -7.95
C VAL A 137 -3.52 17.48 -8.43
N CYS A 138 -3.58 18.81 -8.47
CA CYS A 138 -4.62 19.56 -9.17
C CYS A 138 -4.07 20.04 -10.51
N LEU A 139 -4.68 19.63 -11.61
CA LEU A 139 -4.28 19.99 -12.97
C LEU A 139 -5.48 20.43 -13.78
N GLU A 140 -5.30 21.46 -14.58
CA GLU A 140 -6.29 21.90 -15.55
C GLU A 140 -5.57 22.18 -16.87
N THR A 141 -5.85 21.33 -17.85
CA THR A 141 -5.31 21.42 -19.21
C THR A 141 -6.44 21.14 -20.21
N PRO A 142 -6.31 21.50 -21.49
CA PRO A 142 -7.34 21.21 -22.49
C PRO A 142 -7.71 19.72 -22.61
N THR A 143 -6.81 18.82 -22.22
CA THR A 143 -6.95 17.36 -22.38
C THR A 143 -7.12 16.59 -21.07
N LEU A 144 -6.81 17.19 -19.93
CA LEU A 144 -6.83 16.54 -18.62
C LEU A 144 -7.18 17.53 -17.51
N SER A 145 -8.17 17.17 -16.70
CA SER A 145 -8.54 17.88 -15.48
C SER A 145 -8.47 16.94 -14.29
N LEU A 146 -7.71 17.30 -13.26
CA LEU A 146 -7.56 16.58 -12.00
C LEU A 146 -7.77 17.51 -10.80
N PRO A 147 -8.42 17.06 -9.72
CA PRO A 147 -9.22 15.83 -9.62
C PRO A 147 -10.32 15.78 -10.68
N HIS A 148 -10.75 14.58 -11.09
CA HIS A 148 -11.74 14.44 -12.17
C HIS A 148 -13.01 15.25 -11.80
N PRO A 149 -13.48 16.18 -12.67
CA PRO A 149 -14.45 17.20 -12.27
C PRO A 149 -15.75 16.66 -11.69
N GLN A 150 -16.21 15.51 -12.19
CA GLN A 150 -17.47 14.90 -11.78
C GLN A 150 -17.30 13.74 -10.79
N LEU A 151 -16.09 13.48 -10.28
CA LEU A 151 -15.82 12.38 -9.34
C LEU A 151 -16.81 12.40 -8.18
N HIS A 152 -16.93 13.56 -7.52
CA HIS A 152 -17.73 13.74 -6.31
C HIS A 152 -19.25 13.61 -6.52
N CYS A 153 -19.74 13.65 -7.77
CA CYS A 153 -21.16 13.53 -8.09
C CYS A 153 -21.57 12.10 -8.48
N ARG A 154 -20.62 11.18 -8.64
CA ARG A 154 -20.84 9.88 -9.30
C ARG A 154 -20.67 8.73 -8.30
N ARG A 155 -21.79 8.17 -7.84
CA ARG A 155 -21.79 7.05 -6.89
C ARG A 155 -21.06 5.81 -7.45
N PHE A 156 -21.21 5.53 -8.75
CA PHE A 156 -20.56 4.41 -9.42
C PHE A 156 -19.03 4.49 -9.45
N VAL A 157 -18.47 5.67 -9.15
CA VAL A 157 -17.02 5.87 -8.98
C VAL A 157 -16.66 5.94 -7.49
N LEU A 158 -17.41 6.70 -6.70
CA LEU A 158 -17.12 6.89 -5.27
C LEU A 158 -17.31 5.61 -4.45
N ALA A 159 -18.29 4.77 -4.77
CA ALA A 159 -18.54 3.53 -4.04
C ALA A 159 -17.35 2.54 -4.16
N PRO A 160 -16.88 2.19 -5.37
CA PRO A 160 -15.66 1.38 -5.51
C PRO A 160 -14.41 2.06 -4.95
N LEU A 161 -14.26 3.38 -5.09
CA LEU A 161 -13.10 4.08 -4.53
C LEU A 161 -13.12 4.07 -2.98
N ALA A 162 -14.28 4.26 -2.35
CA ALA A 162 -14.44 4.22 -0.90
C ALA A 162 -14.18 2.83 -0.32
N GLU A 163 -14.43 1.77 -1.11
CA GLU A 163 -14.16 0.39 -0.71
C GLU A 163 -12.67 0.15 -0.41
N ILE A 164 -11.79 0.74 -1.22
CA ILE A 164 -10.34 0.53 -1.14
C ILE A 164 -9.58 1.70 -0.51
N CYS A 165 -10.14 2.91 -0.55
CA CYS A 165 -9.51 4.15 -0.10
C CYS A 165 -10.54 5.09 0.59
N PRO A 166 -11.21 4.65 1.67
CA PRO A 166 -12.29 5.44 2.30
C PRO A 166 -11.82 6.76 2.89
N THR A 167 -10.59 6.78 3.42
CA THR A 167 -9.98 7.94 4.11
C THR A 167 -9.26 8.90 3.17
N LEU A 168 -9.15 8.58 1.87
CA LEU A 168 -8.53 9.45 0.89
C LEU A 168 -9.28 10.78 0.83
N VAL A 169 -8.56 11.90 0.85
CA VAL A 169 -9.16 13.24 0.90
C VAL A 169 -9.22 13.83 -0.50
N HIS A 170 -10.41 14.29 -0.91
CA HIS A 170 -10.55 14.98 -2.18
C HIS A 170 -9.78 16.31 -2.18
N PRO A 171 -8.89 16.58 -3.15
CA PRO A 171 -7.94 17.70 -3.10
C PRO A 171 -8.58 19.09 -2.94
N THR A 172 -9.68 19.33 -3.65
CA THR A 172 -10.38 20.63 -3.64
C THR A 172 -11.50 20.71 -2.60
N LEU A 173 -12.32 19.66 -2.47
CA LEU A 173 -13.46 19.63 -1.55
C LEU A 173 -13.09 19.38 -0.09
N ARG A 174 -11.86 18.91 0.19
CA ARG A 174 -11.33 18.64 1.55
C ARG A 174 -12.21 17.72 2.40
N ARG A 175 -12.93 16.80 1.75
CA ARG A 175 -13.75 15.76 2.37
C ARG A 175 -13.20 14.40 2.00
N THR A 176 -13.36 13.41 2.87
CA THR A 176 -12.93 12.04 2.54
C THR A 176 -13.82 11.45 1.45
N ILE A 177 -13.32 10.45 0.73
CA ILE A 177 -14.13 9.72 -0.25
C ILE A 177 -15.36 9.09 0.42
N ALA A 178 -15.22 8.56 1.64
CA ALA A 178 -16.35 8.05 2.42
C ALA A 178 -17.40 9.13 2.71
N ASP A 179 -16.98 10.34 3.12
CA ASP A 179 -17.90 11.46 3.38
C ASP A 179 -18.64 11.90 2.11
N LEU A 180 -17.92 11.97 0.98
CA LEU A 180 -18.50 12.32 -0.32
C LEU A 180 -19.54 11.28 -0.75
N LEU A 181 -19.26 9.99 -0.55
CA LEU A 181 -20.19 8.91 -0.88
C LEU A 181 -21.48 8.99 -0.05
N VAL A 182 -21.38 9.32 1.24
CA VAL A 182 -22.55 9.46 2.13
C VAL A 182 -23.46 10.61 1.70
N THR A 183 -22.91 11.65 1.05
CA THR A 183 -23.72 12.78 0.55
C THR A 183 -24.49 12.49 -0.74
N LEU A 184 -24.25 11.36 -1.40
CA LEU A 184 -25.02 10.96 -2.57
C LEU A 184 -26.23 10.10 -2.17
N PRO A 185 -27.36 10.19 -2.91
CA PRO A 185 -28.50 9.31 -2.69
C PRO A 185 -28.10 7.84 -2.61
N PRO A 186 -28.72 7.04 -1.72
CA PRO A 186 -28.51 5.60 -1.68
C PRO A 186 -29.08 4.93 -2.93
N GLY A 187 -28.54 3.78 -3.31
CA GLY A 187 -28.91 3.07 -4.54
C GLY A 187 -28.16 3.55 -5.79
N GLY A 188 -28.43 2.93 -6.94
CA GLY A 188 -27.81 3.30 -8.22
C GLY A 188 -26.39 2.76 -8.46
N ALA A 189 -25.82 2.00 -7.51
CA ALA A 189 -24.64 1.17 -7.72
C ALA A 189 -24.68 -0.04 -6.79
N GLU A 190 -24.61 -1.23 -7.35
CA GLU A 190 -24.68 -2.50 -6.64
C GLU A 190 -23.33 -3.21 -6.70
N ARG A 191 -22.75 -3.54 -5.54
CA ARG A 191 -21.54 -4.34 -5.47
C ARG A 191 -21.85 -5.78 -5.84
N LEU A 192 -21.13 -6.32 -6.82
CA LEU A 192 -21.24 -7.73 -7.18
C LEU A 192 -20.40 -8.59 -6.22
N PRO A 193 -20.90 -9.78 -5.81
CA PRO A 193 -20.16 -10.69 -4.93
C PRO A 193 -18.88 -11.21 -5.63
N ASP A 194 -17.77 -11.17 -4.88
CA ASP A 194 -16.35 -11.47 -5.19
C ASP A 194 -15.88 -11.32 -6.66
N PRO A 195 -14.86 -10.49 -6.93
CA PRO A 195 -14.53 -10.13 -8.29
C PRO A 195 -13.63 -11.19 -8.93
N LEU A 196 -13.73 -11.31 -10.25
CA LEU A 196 -12.75 -11.90 -11.16
C LEU A 196 -11.40 -11.14 -11.15
N PHE A 197 -10.92 -10.71 -9.97
CA PHE A 197 -9.76 -9.83 -9.85
C PHE A 197 -8.95 -10.07 -8.56
N ASN A 198 -8.02 -11.01 -8.65
CA ASN A 198 -6.82 -11.05 -7.82
C ASN A 198 -5.73 -10.47 -8.74
N PRO A 199 -5.09 -9.31 -8.45
CA PRO A 199 -4.05 -8.80 -9.34
C PRO A 199 -3.00 -9.90 -9.54
N PRO A 200 -2.57 -10.19 -10.79
CA PRO A 200 -1.44 -11.08 -10.98
C PRO A 200 -0.26 -10.49 -10.20
N ALA A 201 0.46 -11.33 -9.46
CA ALA A 201 1.81 -10.99 -9.05
C ALA A 201 2.55 -10.44 -10.29
N PRO A 202 3.45 -9.45 -10.14
CA PRO A 202 4.16 -8.85 -11.27
C PRO A 202 4.65 -9.95 -12.22
N VAL A 203 4.16 -9.92 -13.46
CA VAL A 203 4.34 -11.01 -14.43
C VAL A 203 5.83 -11.12 -14.75
N ALA A 204 6.44 -12.23 -14.31
CA ALA A 204 7.62 -12.81 -14.95
C ALA A 204 7.14 -13.85 -15.99
N PRO A 205 7.96 -14.17 -17.01
CA PRO A 205 7.48 -14.51 -18.35
C PRO A 205 6.79 -15.87 -18.50
N ILE A 206 6.16 -15.98 -19.67
CA ILE A 206 5.19 -16.92 -20.25
C ILE A 206 5.48 -18.43 -20.06
N THR A 207 4.36 -19.20 -20.07
CA THR A 207 4.16 -20.65 -20.31
C THR A 207 4.35 -21.58 -19.09
N SER A 208 3.55 -22.61 -18.81
CA SER A 208 2.32 -23.21 -19.38
C SER A 208 1.75 -24.23 -18.36
N VAL A 209 0.42 -24.36 -18.32
CA VAL A 209 -0.41 -25.57 -18.09
C VAL A 209 -0.06 -26.59 -16.97
N ALA A 210 -1.06 -26.80 -16.10
CA ALA A 210 -1.43 -28.00 -15.32
C ALA A 210 -0.36 -28.74 -14.49
N GLY A 211 -0.55 -28.67 -13.17
CA GLY A 211 0.26 -29.34 -12.16
C GLY A 211 1.45 -28.48 -11.79
N HIS A 212 1.37 -27.71 -10.70
CA HIS A 212 2.55 -26.99 -10.20
C HIS A 212 3.37 -27.94 -9.33
N PRO A 213 4.54 -28.44 -9.79
CA PRO A 213 5.59 -28.84 -8.88
C PRO A 213 6.01 -27.58 -8.10
N ARG A 214 6.33 -27.74 -6.80
CA ARG A 214 6.87 -26.65 -5.97
C ARG A 214 7.99 -25.96 -6.76
N ARG A 215 7.82 -24.66 -7.03
CA ARG A 215 8.81 -23.81 -7.70
C ARG A 215 10.16 -24.04 -7.01
N ALA A 216 11.21 -24.37 -7.75
CA ALA A 216 12.55 -24.44 -7.18
C ALA A 216 12.83 -23.11 -6.47
N PRO A 217 13.35 -23.12 -5.23
CA PRO A 217 13.44 -21.92 -4.42
C PRO A 217 14.39 -20.93 -5.13
N GLY A 218 13.83 -19.79 -5.55
CA GLY A 218 14.65 -18.61 -5.82
C GLY A 218 15.32 -18.15 -4.52
N PRO A 219 16.33 -17.27 -4.60
CA PRO A 219 16.95 -16.74 -3.39
C PRO A 219 15.88 -16.09 -2.50
N GLY A 220 15.96 -16.33 -1.20
CA GLY A 220 15.08 -15.69 -0.24
C GLY A 220 15.28 -14.19 -0.21
N ARG A 221 14.50 -13.49 0.61
CA ARG A 221 14.53 -12.03 0.65
C ARG A 221 14.41 -11.52 2.08
N LEU A 222 15.21 -10.53 2.46
CA LEU A 222 15.13 -9.82 3.73
C LEU A 222 14.55 -8.42 3.51
N GLU A 223 13.45 -8.12 4.22
CA GLU A 223 12.78 -6.82 4.21
C GLU A 223 12.77 -6.24 5.62
N VAL A 224 13.21 -4.99 5.78
CA VAL A 224 13.24 -4.28 7.06
C VAL A 224 12.25 -3.12 7.04
N ILE A 225 11.34 -3.09 8.01
CA ILE A 225 10.42 -1.98 8.28
C ILE A 225 10.89 -1.31 9.57
N THR A 226 11.25 -0.03 9.50
CA THR A 226 11.79 0.67 10.67
C THR A 226 11.29 2.11 10.80
N GLY A 227 11.68 2.80 11.86
CA GLY A 227 11.22 4.15 12.20
C GLY A 227 10.78 4.29 13.66
N PRO A 228 10.43 5.51 14.10
CA PRO A 228 10.12 5.79 15.50
C PRO A 228 8.82 5.10 15.95
N MET A 229 8.53 5.16 17.25
CA MET A 229 7.21 4.79 17.76
C MET A 229 6.12 5.58 17.01
N PHE A 230 4.92 4.97 16.87
CA PHE A 230 3.75 5.55 16.20
C PHE A 230 3.84 5.73 14.67
N SER A 231 4.87 5.20 14.01
CA SER A 231 5.03 5.27 12.54
C SER A 231 4.28 4.17 11.75
N GLY A 232 3.52 3.30 12.41
CA GLY A 232 2.76 2.24 11.73
C GLY A 232 3.56 1.00 11.31
N LYS A 233 4.74 0.75 11.91
CA LYS A 233 5.60 -0.42 11.57
C LYS A 233 4.85 -1.76 11.62
N SER A 234 4.16 -2.03 12.72
CA SER A 234 3.39 -3.27 12.88
C SER A 234 2.27 -3.36 11.84
N GLU A 235 1.58 -2.26 11.54
CA GLU A 235 0.55 -2.23 10.50
C GLU A 235 1.11 -2.59 9.11
N GLU A 236 2.26 -2.03 8.75
CA GLU A 236 2.92 -2.36 7.48
C GLU A 236 3.40 -3.82 7.45
N LEU A 237 3.95 -4.35 8.55
CA LEU A 237 4.30 -5.77 8.66
C LEU A 237 3.08 -6.66 8.42
N MET A 238 1.98 -6.39 9.11
CA MET A 238 0.74 -7.15 8.96
C MET A 238 0.16 -7.07 7.55
N ARG A 239 0.23 -5.90 6.91
CA ARG A 239 -0.19 -5.71 5.52
C ARG A 239 0.64 -6.56 4.56
N ARG A 240 1.96 -6.66 4.75
CA ARG A 240 2.83 -7.50 3.91
C ARG A 240 2.56 -8.99 4.10
N LEU A 241 2.36 -9.45 5.34
CA LEU A 241 2.01 -10.84 5.64
C LEU A 241 0.65 -11.22 5.04
N ARG A 242 -0.37 -10.37 5.17
CA ARG A 242 -1.69 -10.62 4.57
C ARG A 242 -1.62 -10.79 3.05
N ARG A 243 -0.82 -9.98 2.35
CA ARG A 243 -0.64 -10.13 0.90
C ARG A 243 -0.03 -11.49 0.52
N ALA A 244 0.88 -12.03 1.33
CA ALA A 244 1.45 -13.36 1.09
C ALA A 244 0.41 -14.47 1.25
N GLU A 245 -0.53 -14.34 2.18
CA GLU A 245 -1.59 -15.33 2.39
C GLU A 245 -2.67 -15.30 1.33
N ILE A 246 -2.99 -14.11 0.81
CA ILE A 246 -3.84 -13.97 -0.36
C ILE A 246 -3.22 -14.70 -1.55
N ALA A 247 -1.88 -14.70 -1.65
CA ALA A 247 -1.12 -15.51 -2.60
C ALA A 247 -0.97 -16.99 -2.20
N ARG A 248 -1.67 -17.44 -1.15
CA ARG A 248 -1.67 -18.80 -0.59
C ARG A 248 -0.32 -19.30 -0.10
N LEU A 249 0.57 -18.38 0.27
CA LEU A 249 1.84 -18.73 0.90
C LEU A 249 1.62 -18.99 2.39
N HIS A 250 2.33 -19.98 2.94
CA HIS A 250 2.30 -20.24 4.37
C HIS A 250 3.08 -19.16 5.13
N THR A 251 2.46 -18.50 6.11
CA THR A 251 3.08 -17.40 6.86
C THR A 251 3.00 -17.59 8.37
N VAL A 252 4.05 -17.15 9.06
CA VAL A 252 4.13 -17.11 10.53
C VAL A 252 4.63 -15.74 10.97
N CYS A 253 4.23 -15.30 12.17
CA CYS A 253 4.65 -14.03 12.75
C CYS A 253 5.12 -14.23 14.19
N PHE A 254 6.26 -13.65 14.55
CA PHE A 254 6.85 -13.72 15.89
C PHE A 254 6.94 -12.35 16.54
N LYS A 255 6.90 -12.33 17.87
CA LYS A 255 7.20 -11.15 18.70
C LYS A 255 7.99 -11.55 19.95
N PRO A 256 8.83 -10.67 20.52
CA PRO A 256 9.57 -10.98 21.73
C PRO A 256 8.63 -11.06 22.93
N SER A 257 8.81 -12.04 23.82
CA SER A 257 7.99 -12.17 25.05
C SER A 257 8.17 -10.99 26.03
N LEU A 258 9.25 -10.20 25.88
CA LEU A 258 9.48 -8.97 26.65
C LEU A 258 8.47 -7.87 26.32
N ASP A 259 7.82 -7.93 25.16
CA ASP A 259 6.79 -6.96 24.79
C ASP A 259 5.39 -7.40 25.27
N THR A 260 5.01 -6.90 26.44
CA THR A 260 3.71 -7.12 27.08
C THR A 260 2.71 -5.98 26.85
N ARG A 261 3.05 -4.96 26.04
CA ARG A 261 2.21 -3.76 25.81
C ARG A 261 0.82 -4.08 25.26
N ASN A 262 0.72 -5.20 24.57
CA ASN A 262 -0.51 -5.78 24.06
C ASN A 262 -0.55 -7.22 24.57
N ALA A 263 -1.73 -7.69 25.00
CA ALA A 263 -1.95 -9.03 25.57
C ALA A 263 -1.01 -10.09 24.95
N PRO A 264 -0.46 -11.04 25.73
CA PRO A 264 0.69 -11.88 25.38
C PRO A 264 0.64 -12.57 24.00
N GLU A 265 -0.55 -12.74 23.42
CA GLU A 265 -0.79 -13.39 22.12
C GLU A 265 -1.10 -12.43 20.94
N ARG A 266 -1.09 -11.11 21.14
CA ARG A 266 -1.68 -10.14 20.18
C ARG A 266 -0.68 -9.06 19.75
N ILE A 267 -0.59 -8.80 18.44
CA ILE A 267 -0.07 -7.52 17.92
C ILE A 267 -1.28 -6.59 17.87
N SER A 268 -1.29 -5.52 18.67
CA SER A 268 -2.30 -4.48 18.50
C SER A 268 -1.77 -3.47 17.49
N SER A 269 -2.50 -3.36 16.39
CA SER A 269 -2.57 -2.13 15.63
C SER A 269 -3.68 -1.27 16.24
N HIS A 270 -3.54 0.06 16.20
CA HIS A 270 -4.61 0.99 16.56
C HIS A 270 -5.84 0.87 15.63
N SER A 271 -5.77 0.04 14.58
CA SER A 271 -6.88 -0.41 13.74
C SER A 271 -7.30 -1.84 14.10
N GLN A 272 -8.60 -2.08 14.30
CA GLN A 272 -9.23 -3.29 14.88
C GLN A 272 -9.11 -4.59 14.05
N GLN A 273 -7.94 -4.97 13.56
CA GLN A 273 -7.69 -6.29 12.97
C GLN A 273 -6.49 -6.96 13.62
N VAL A 274 -6.77 -7.87 14.57
CA VAL A 274 -5.76 -8.53 15.38
C VAL A 274 -5.44 -9.90 14.78
N ARG A 275 -4.17 -10.16 14.44
CA ARG A 275 -3.66 -11.52 14.17
C ARG A 275 -2.79 -11.98 15.34
N ALA A 276 -2.73 -13.30 15.54
CA ALA A 276 -1.87 -13.90 16.54
C ALA A 276 -0.41 -13.88 16.05
N ALA A 277 0.46 -13.21 16.78
CA ALA A 277 1.91 -13.39 16.63
C ALA A 277 2.39 -14.26 17.78
N THR A 278 3.19 -15.27 17.47
CA THR A 278 3.71 -16.22 18.44
C THR A 278 4.75 -15.52 19.32
N PRO A 279 4.49 -15.33 20.62
CA PRO A 279 5.47 -14.77 21.54
C PRO A 279 6.62 -15.76 21.71
N VAL A 280 7.86 -15.29 21.57
CA VAL A 280 9.08 -16.09 21.74
C VAL A 280 10.05 -15.38 22.67
N ALA A 281 10.59 -16.11 23.64
CA ALA A 281 11.52 -15.54 24.62
C ALA A 281 12.96 -15.46 24.08
N THR A 282 13.32 -16.31 23.12
CA THR A 282 14.68 -16.41 22.57
C THR A 282 14.66 -16.73 21.08
N VAL A 283 15.76 -16.43 20.39
CA VAL A 283 15.96 -16.80 18.97
C VAL A 283 15.95 -18.31 18.79
N HIS A 284 16.48 -19.07 19.77
CA HIS A 284 16.41 -20.53 19.77
C HIS A 284 14.96 -21.06 19.78
N ALA A 285 14.08 -20.46 20.58
CA ALA A 285 12.66 -20.83 20.61
C ALA A 285 11.97 -20.53 19.27
N MET A 286 12.32 -19.41 18.62
CA MET A 286 11.84 -19.08 17.26
C MET A 286 12.28 -20.12 16.24
N GLN A 287 13.55 -20.54 16.28
CA GLN A 287 14.09 -21.56 15.38
C GLN A 287 13.41 -22.92 15.60
N ALA A 288 13.13 -23.30 16.85
CA ALA A 288 12.38 -24.51 17.16
C ALA A 288 10.94 -24.46 16.59
N ALA A 289 10.25 -23.33 16.75
CA ALA A 289 8.91 -23.13 16.19
C ALA A 289 8.90 -23.22 14.66
N LEU A 290 9.87 -22.58 13.98
CA LEU A 290 10.04 -22.66 12.52
C LEU A 290 10.37 -24.06 12.00
N SER A 291 11.00 -24.90 12.84
CA SER A 291 11.29 -26.30 12.50
C SER A 291 10.04 -27.17 12.55
N GLN A 292 9.11 -26.87 13.46
CA GLN A 292 7.81 -27.56 13.56
C GLN A 292 6.80 -27.06 12.53
N ASP A 293 6.87 -25.77 12.19
CA ASP A 293 5.96 -25.13 11.24
C ASP A 293 6.73 -24.35 10.15
N PRO A 294 7.23 -25.03 9.10
CA PRO A 294 8.07 -24.41 8.09
C PRO A 294 7.29 -23.46 7.17
N ALA A 295 7.41 -22.16 7.41
CA ALA A 295 6.73 -21.12 6.63
C ALA A 295 7.54 -20.59 5.45
N GLU A 296 6.86 -20.16 4.39
CA GLU A 296 7.48 -19.50 3.22
C GLU A 296 7.75 -18.02 3.50
N VAL A 297 6.88 -17.38 4.29
CA VAL A 297 7.01 -15.97 4.70
C VAL A 297 7.02 -15.85 6.21
N ILE A 298 8.02 -15.17 6.75
CA ILE A 298 8.27 -15.08 8.20
C ILE A 298 8.27 -13.60 8.58
N GLY A 299 7.34 -13.22 9.46
CA GLY A 299 7.25 -11.89 10.06
C GLY A 299 7.86 -11.87 11.46
N ILE A 300 8.58 -10.81 11.79
CA ILE A 300 9.13 -10.61 13.14
C ILE A 300 8.90 -9.16 13.55
N ASP A 301 8.08 -8.93 14.57
CA ASP A 301 7.84 -7.60 15.12
C ASP A 301 8.81 -7.30 16.28
N GLU A 302 9.01 -6.00 16.54
CA GLU A 302 9.80 -5.49 17.66
C GLU A 302 11.23 -6.08 17.74
N THR A 303 11.87 -6.19 16.57
CA THR A 303 13.19 -6.84 16.40
C THR A 303 14.32 -6.25 17.24
N GLN A 304 14.22 -4.98 17.64
CA GLN A 304 15.23 -4.35 18.47
C GLN A 304 15.41 -4.99 19.86
N PHE A 305 14.44 -5.80 20.32
CA PHE A 305 14.53 -6.52 21.61
C PHE A 305 15.12 -7.93 21.49
N PHE A 306 15.40 -8.42 20.29
CA PHE A 306 16.09 -9.70 20.12
C PHE A 306 17.61 -9.54 20.22
N ALA A 307 18.27 -10.64 20.61
CA ALA A 307 19.72 -10.70 20.71
C ALA A 307 20.39 -10.81 19.32
N GLN A 308 21.72 -10.63 19.30
CA GLN A 308 22.55 -10.58 18.09
C GLN A 308 22.51 -11.86 17.25
N ASP A 309 22.19 -12.98 17.87
CA ASP A 309 22.01 -14.28 17.20
C ASP A 309 20.78 -14.33 16.28
N LEU A 310 19.90 -13.31 16.30
CA LEU A 310 18.83 -13.18 15.32
C LEU A 310 19.38 -13.01 13.90
N VAL A 311 20.40 -12.18 13.71
CA VAL A 311 20.96 -11.86 12.38
C VAL A 311 21.39 -13.12 11.61
N PRO A 312 22.24 -14.02 12.15
CA PRO A 312 22.64 -15.24 11.43
C PRO A 312 21.47 -16.20 11.18
N LEU A 313 20.45 -16.25 12.06
CA LEU A 313 19.23 -17.02 11.79
C LEU A 313 18.51 -16.48 10.55
N LEU A 314 18.31 -15.16 10.45
CA LEU A 314 17.60 -14.57 9.31
C LEU A 314 18.37 -14.74 8.00
N GLN A 315 19.68 -14.58 8.02
CA GLN A 315 20.53 -14.86 6.87
C GLN A 315 20.42 -16.32 6.42
N SER A 316 20.41 -17.27 7.36
CA SER A 316 20.19 -18.68 7.05
C SER A 316 18.81 -18.91 6.42
N LEU A 317 17.74 -18.34 6.96
CA LEU A 317 16.39 -18.46 6.39
C LEU A 317 16.32 -17.91 4.96
N VAL A 318 16.93 -16.75 4.71
CA VAL A 318 17.02 -16.14 3.38
C VAL A 318 17.81 -17.02 2.40
N GLN A 319 18.95 -17.57 2.83
CA GLN A 319 19.74 -18.53 2.03
C GLN A 319 18.93 -19.79 1.67
N HIS A 320 18.00 -20.20 2.53
CA HIS A 320 17.07 -21.31 2.30
C HIS A 320 15.78 -20.88 1.57
N GLY A 321 15.79 -19.75 0.87
CA GLY A 321 14.70 -19.34 -0.02
C GLY A 321 13.50 -18.69 0.69
N ARG A 322 13.61 -18.36 1.99
CA ARG A 322 12.50 -17.78 2.75
C ARG A 322 12.40 -16.27 2.55
N ARG A 323 11.18 -15.76 2.55
CA ARG A 323 10.92 -14.31 2.62
C ARG A 323 10.79 -13.89 4.07
N VAL A 324 11.71 -13.09 4.55
CA VAL A 324 11.78 -12.62 5.94
C VAL A 324 11.45 -11.14 5.97
N ILE A 325 10.48 -10.76 6.81
CA ILE A 325 10.02 -9.38 6.99
C ILE A 325 10.18 -9.03 8.46
N VAL A 326 11.04 -8.07 8.77
CA VAL A 326 11.28 -7.62 10.13
C VAL A 326 10.74 -6.21 10.35
N ALA A 327 10.19 -5.96 11.53
CA ALA A 327 9.78 -4.64 11.99
C ALA A 327 10.49 -4.31 13.30
N GLY A 328 10.96 -3.08 13.47
CA GLY A 328 11.61 -2.66 14.71
C GLY A 328 12.04 -1.20 14.72
N LEU A 329 12.33 -0.69 15.92
CA LEU A 329 12.89 0.67 16.10
C LEU A 329 14.36 0.69 15.61
N ASP A 330 14.71 1.67 14.79
CA ASP A 330 16.10 1.91 14.37
C ASP A 330 16.91 2.68 15.41
N MET A 331 16.25 3.49 16.23
CA MET A 331 16.87 4.35 17.24
C MET A 331 16.25 4.17 18.62
N THR A 332 17.08 4.29 19.66
CA THR A 332 16.65 4.46 21.06
C THR A 332 16.11 5.87 21.29
N PHE A 333 15.55 6.15 22.48
CA PHE A 333 15.15 7.52 22.85
C PHE A 333 16.33 8.50 22.94
N ALA A 334 17.57 7.99 23.01
CA ALA A 334 18.78 8.81 23.03
C ALA A 334 19.29 9.12 21.61
N GLY A 335 18.61 8.60 20.57
CA GLY A 335 19.02 8.77 19.17
C GLY A 335 20.14 7.83 18.74
N GLU A 336 20.46 6.82 19.56
CA GLU A 336 21.49 5.82 19.27
C GLU A 336 20.89 4.64 18.50
N PRO A 337 21.64 3.97 17.60
CA PRO A 337 21.16 2.79 16.90
C PRO A 337 20.67 1.68 17.86
N PHE A 338 19.49 1.10 17.61
CA PHE A 338 18.85 0.17 18.55
C PHE A 338 19.00 -1.31 18.13
N GLY A 339 19.77 -2.06 18.91
CA GLY A 339 19.81 -3.52 18.85
C GLY A 339 20.37 -4.02 17.52
N VAL A 340 19.73 -5.03 16.94
CA VAL A 340 20.15 -5.64 15.67
C VAL A 340 19.65 -4.91 14.42
N VAL A 341 18.70 -3.98 14.57
CA VAL A 341 18.02 -3.32 13.44
C VAL A 341 19.00 -2.64 12.48
N PRO A 342 20.04 -1.89 12.91
CA PRO A 342 21.01 -1.28 12.01
C PRO A 342 21.76 -2.30 11.14
N GLN A 343 22.14 -3.44 11.72
CA GLN A 343 22.81 -4.51 10.98
C GLN A 343 21.85 -5.17 9.98
N LEU A 344 20.60 -5.40 10.39
CA LEU A 344 19.56 -5.93 9.50
C LEU A 344 19.29 -4.99 8.33
N MET A 345 19.25 -3.67 8.56
CA MET A 345 19.11 -2.68 7.48
C MET A 345 20.24 -2.76 6.45
N ALA A 346 21.48 -2.97 6.90
CA ALA A 346 22.63 -3.09 6.01
C ALA A 346 22.62 -4.37 5.17
N LEU A 347 21.99 -5.43 5.69
CA LEU A 347 21.90 -6.75 5.05
C LEU A 347 20.63 -6.93 4.19
N ALA A 348 19.64 -6.04 4.33
CA ALA A 348 18.33 -6.22 3.73
C ALA A 348 18.31 -5.88 2.23
N ASP A 349 17.46 -6.61 1.50
CA ASP A 349 17.13 -6.32 0.10
C ASP A 349 16.17 -5.13 -0.03
N ASP A 350 15.45 -4.80 1.06
CA ASP A 350 14.50 -3.69 1.14
C ASP A 350 14.53 -3.07 2.53
N VAL A 351 14.61 -1.74 2.60
CA VAL A 351 14.51 -0.99 3.86
C VAL A 351 13.44 0.08 3.71
N SER A 352 12.34 -0.09 4.46
CA SER A 352 11.22 0.85 4.54
C SER A 352 11.29 1.61 5.87
N LYS A 353 11.87 2.81 5.84
CA LYS A 353 12.00 3.68 7.02
C LYS A 353 10.81 4.62 7.14
N LEU A 354 9.80 4.21 7.91
CA LEU A 354 8.55 4.93 8.13
C LEU A 354 8.77 6.14 9.04
N SER A 355 8.07 7.24 8.76
CA SER A 355 7.98 8.40 9.65
C SER A 355 6.67 8.40 10.44
N ALA A 356 6.70 8.92 11.66
CA ALA A 356 5.50 9.32 12.39
C ALA A 356 5.19 10.81 12.13
N VAL A 357 4.25 11.39 12.87
CA VAL A 357 3.95 12.83 12.84
C VAL A 357 4.54 13.49 14.07
N CYS A 358 5.31 14.57 13.91
CA CYS A 358 5.88 15.29 15.04
C CYS A 358 4.79 15.98 15.86
N THR A 359 4.75 15.70 17.16
CA THR A 359 3.73 16.25 18.07
C THR A 359 3.89 17.74 18.39
N ILE A 360 5.04 18.37 18.06
CA ILE A 360 5.21 19.84 18.18
C ILE A 360 4.73 20.55 16.92
N CYS A 361 5.19 20.12 15.75
CA CYS A 361 5.11 20.93 14.52
C CYS A 361 4.40 20.26 13.35
N GLY A 362 3.98 18.99 13.49
CA GLY A 362 3.32 18.24 12.42
C GLY A 362 4.24 17.74 11.30
N ALA A 363 5.51 18.13 11.27
CA ALA A 363 6.48 17.63 10.28
C ALA A 363 6.76 16.12 10.46
N PRO A 364 7.32 15.43 9.44
CA PRO A 364 7.71 14.04 9.56
C PRO A 364 8.65 13.80 10.76
N ALA A 365 8.25 12.88 11.63
CA ALA A 365 9.00 12.49 12.81
C ALA A 365 9.84 11.25 12.54
N VAL A 366 11.09 11.30 12.98
CA VAL A 366 12.08 10.23 12.83
C VAL A 366 12.68 9.78 14.17
N HIS A 367 12.27 10.41 15.27
CA HIS A 367 12.73 10.09 16.62
C HIS A 367 11.57 9.78 17.56
N SER A 368 11.83 8.92 18.54
CA SER A 368 10.94 8.67 19.68
C SER A 368 11.48 9.45 20.88
N GLN A 369 10.86 10.57 21.23
CA GLN A 369 11.20 11.34 22.41
C GLN A 369 10.62 10.66 23.64
N ARG A 370 11.43 10.46 24.67
CA ARG A 370 10.92 10.05 25.98
C ARG A 370 10.52 11.27 26.80
N LEU A 371 9.37 11.20 27.45
CA LEU A 371 8.83 12.16 28.39
C LEU A 371 9.21 11.74 29.83
N GLY A 372 9.78 12.66 30.61
CA GLY A 372 10.20 12.42 32.00
C GLY A 372 11.69 12.05 32.20
N HIS A 373 12.11 11.92 33.47
CA HIS A 373 13.52 11.89 33.88
C HIS A 373 14.14 10.48 34.07
N SER A 374 13.42 9.39 33.81
CA SER A 374 14.01 8.04 33.90
C SER A 374 15.14 7.90 32.87
N ARG A 375 16.23 7.17 33.20
CA ARG A 375 17.37 6.91 32.29
C ARG A 375 17.40 5.49 31.69
N ALA A 376 16.44 4.62 32.05
CA ALA A 376 16.44 3.22 31.61
C ALA A 376 16.25 3.08 30.10
N THR A 377 17.05 2.24 29.43
CA THR A 377 16.99 2.02 27.96
C THR A 377 15.62 1.51 27.49
N VAL A 378 14.93 0.75 28.35
CA VAL A 378 13.66 0.08 28.05
C VAL A 378 12.60 0.47 29.08
N LEU A 379 11.47 0.99 28.61
CA LEU A 379 10.29 1.32 29.43
C LEU A 379 9.07 0.73 28.70
N VAL A 380 8.83 -0.56 28.91
CA VAL A 380 7.70 -1.29 28.30
C VAL A 380 6.41 -0.88 29.01
N GLY A 381 5.36 -0.51 28.26
CA GLY A 381 4.02 -0.28 28.82
C GLY A 381 3.58 1.17 29.04
N ALA A 382 4.45 2.16 28.80
CA ALA A 382 4.10 3.58 29.01
C ALA A 382 4.01 4.32 27.67
N GLN A 383 2.91 4.12 26.90
CA GLN A 383 2.66 4.91 25.69
C GLN A 383 2.63 6.43 25.97
N GLU A 384 2.18 6.81 27.17
CA GLU A 384 2.18 8.20 27.66
C GLU A 384 3.57 8.76 27.94
N ALA A 385 4.61 7.90 28.01
CA ALA A 385 5.98 8.31 28.26
C ALA A 385 6.79 8.53 26.96
N TYR A 386 6.19 8.38 25.78
CA TYR A 386 6.89 8.60 24.51
C TYR A 386 6.04 9.35 23.50
N GLU A 387 6.69 10.20 22.71
CA GLU A 387 6.05 10.89 21.58
C GLU A 387 6.99 10.97 20.37
N ALA A 388 6.41 11.12 19.18
CA ALA A 388 7.19 11.23 17.95
C ALA A 388 7.67 12.67 17.72
N ARG A 389 8.95 12.85 17.40
CA ARG A 389 9.58 14.16 17.12
C ARG A 389 10.33 14.16 15.79
N CYS A 390 10.29 15.31 15.10
CA CYS A 390 11.20 15.58 13.98
C CYS A 390 12.61 15.89 14.50
N ARG A 391 13.59 15.99 13.61
CA ARG A 391 15.00 16.25 13.98
C ARG A 391 15.18 17.55 14.78
N LEU A 392 14.37 18.57 14.50
CA LEU A 392 14.48 19.89 15.12
C LEU A 392 13.96 19.88 16.56
N HIS A 393 12.94 19.08 16.84
CA HIS A 393 12.25 19.01 18.14
C HIS A 393 12.63 17.79 18.97
N PHE A 394 13.62 17.01 18.51
CA PHE A 394 14.15 15.89 19.26
C PHE A 394 15.24 16.38 20.20
N GLU A 395 15.08 16.08 21.48
CA GLU A 395 16.01 16.42 22.56
C GLU A 395 16.59 15.11 23.12
N PRO A 396 17.78 14.69 22.64
CA PRO A 396 18.42 13.48 23.11
C PRO A 396 18.66 13.57 24.62
N ALA A 397 18.31 12.51 25.34
CA ALA A 397 18.62 12.44 26.77
C ALA A 397 20.14 12.48 26.98
N GLY A 398 20.67 13.58 27.51
CA GLY A 398 22.10 13.78 27.77
C GLY A 398 22.70 15.07 27.20
N THR A 399 21.97 15.84 26.38
CA THR A 399 22.41 17.17 25.94
C THR A 399 21.88 18.26 26.86
N THR A 400 22.77 18.95 27.57
CA THR A 400 22.49 20.26 28.18
C THR A 400 22.02 21.20 27.07
N PRO A 401 20.95 22.00 27.26
CA PRO A 401 20.47 22.89 26.21
C PRO A 401 21.61 23.81 25.72
N ALA A 402 21.79 23.85 24.40
CA ALA A 402 22.74 24.74 23.74
C ALA A 402 22.25 26.19 23.89
N GLY A 403 22.56 26.78 25.04
CA GLY A 403 22.17 28.12 25.44
C GLY A 403 23.09 28.67 26.53
N GLU A 404 24.35 28.25 26.55
CA GLU A 404 25.49 28.84 27.27
C GLU A 404 26.75 28.28 26.60
N LEU A 405 27.23 28.97 25.56
CA LEU A 405 28.64 29.17 25.12
C LEU A 405 28.69 29.74 23.70
#